data_AF-A0A662VXG3-F1
#
_entry.id   AF-A0A662VXG3-F1
#
_cell.length_a   1.000
_cell.length_b   1.000
_cell.length_c   1.000
_cell.angle_alpha   90.00
_cell.angle_beta   90.00
_cell.angle_gamma   90.00
#
_symmetry.space_group_name_H-M   'P 1'
#
loop_
_entity.id
_entity.type
_entity.pdbx_description
1 polymer ?
#
loop_
_entity_poly.entity_id
_entity_poly.type
_entity_poly.pdbx_seq_one_letter_code
_entity_poly.pdbx_strand_id
1 'polypeptide(L)'
;MYRRLEKMYESLAETSPHIAKLLDRAKIIKIGNNDRISFGELYQLINYEWQKFVDVVKRLGNDDVILFHGFSIIPAMYGKKAMIDMLKLFDSISENITLINKYHEKLYDERTEKLMGRFYDVVLRVERTEGEFAGFEETHVIGVDQSIVMDIKPGFKRFKIGEDWRFVEV
;
A
#
# COMPACT_ATOMS: atom_id res chain seq x y z
N MET A 1 -11.95 -0.37 9.95
CA MET A 1 -10.48 -0.45 9.76
C MET A 1 -9.69 0.32 10.82
N TYR A 2 -10.20 1.44 11.37
CA TYR A 2 -9.54 2.24 12.43
C TYR A 2 -8.91 1.41 13.56
N ARG A 3 -9.71 0.59 14.28
CA ARG A 3 -9.21 -0.23 15.40
C ARG A 3 -8.03 -1.14 15.05
N ARG A 4 -8.01 -1.71 13.82
CA ARG A 4 -6.90 -2.59 13.40
C ARG A 4 -5.62 -1.78 13.15
N LEU A 5 -5.74 -0.62 12.52
CA LEU A 5 -4.61 0.31 12.31
C LEU A 5 -4.09 0.86 13.64
N GLU A 6 -4.97 1.17 14.59
CA GLU A 6 -4.62 1.62 15.93
C GLU A 6 -3.80 0.56 16.68
N LYS A 7 -4.29 -0.68 16.75
CA LYS A 7 -3.57 -1.78 17.40
C LYS A 7 -2.23 -2.09 16.73
N MET A 8 -2.18 -2.03 15.40
CA MET A 8 -0.93 -2.17 14.65
C MET A 8 0.06 -1.06 15.00
N TYR A 9 -0.40 0.20 15.04
CA TYR A 9 0.45 1.34 15.36
C TYR A 9 0.94 1.30 16.81
N GLU A 10 0.09 0.94 17.79
CA GLU A 10 0.51 0.74 19.19
C GLU A 10 1.66 -0.28 19.28
N SER A 11 1.51 -1.45 18.65
CA SER A 11 2.56 -2.48 18.63
C SER A 11 3.83 -2.01 17.91
N LEU A 12 3.68 -1.22 16.85
CA LEU A 12 4.79 -0.68 16.07
C LEU A 12 5.53 0.43 16.84
N ALA A 13 4.82 1.24 17.64
CA ALA A 13 5.44 2.24 18.51
C ALA A 13 6.33 1.60 19.59
N GLU A 14 5.96 0.41 20.08
CA GLU A 14 6.76 -0.36 21.03
C GLU A 14 7.95 -1.06 20.37
N THR A 15 7.71 -1.77 19.25
CA THR A 15 8.70 -2.65 18.62
C THR A 15 9.63 -1.95 17.61
N SER A 16 9.18 -0.82 17.04
CA SER A 16 9.88 -0.04 16.02
C SER A 16 9.64 1.48 16.16
N PRO A 17 10.15 2.12 17.24
CA PRO A 17 9.87 3.54 17.51
C PRO A 17 10.29 4.48 16.37
N HIS A 18 11.33 4.12 15.61
CA HIS A 18 11.80 4.91 14.47
C HIS A 18 10.81 4.92 13.30
N ILE A 19 10.13 3.79 13.03
CA ILE A 19 9.06 3.71 12.01
C ILE A 19 7.84 4.47 12.51
N ALA A 20 7.48 4.35 13.78
CA ALA A 20 6.37 5.12 14.36
C ALA A 20 6.57 6.62 14.17
N LYS A 21 7.77 7.14 14.48
CA LYS A 21 8.13 8.55 14.26
C LYS A 21 8.02 8.98 12.79
N LEU A 22 8.28 8.08 11.84
CA LEU A 22 8.10 8.36 10.42
C LEU A 22 6.61 8.45 10.07
N LEU A 23 5.79 7.53 10.58
CA LEU A 23 4.33 7.55 10.38
C LEU A 23 3.67 8.77 11.03
N ASP A 24 4.19 9.27 12.14
CA ASP A 24 3.68 10.48 12.81
C ASP A 24 3.83 11.76 11.99
N ARG A 25 4.70 11.74 10.97
CA ARG A 25 4.87 12.86 10.04
C ARG A 25 3.93 12.78 8.84
N ALA A 26 3.18 11.68 8.69
CA ALA A 26 2.30 11.47 7.56
C ALA A 26 1.05 12.38 7.63
N LYS A 27 0.67 12.94 6.49
CA LYS A 27 -0.62 13.61 6.29
C LYS A 27 -1.66 12.56 5.90
N ILE A 28 -2.72 12.42 6.70
CA ILE A 28 -3.74 11.39 6.53
C ILE A 28 -4.94 11.97 5.80
N ILE A 29 -5.21 11.43 4.61
CA ILE A 29 -6.49 11.60 3.91
C ILE A 29 -7.35 10.39 4.26
N LYS A 30 -8.43 10.62 5.01
CA LYS A 30 -9.30 9.55 5.48
C LYS A 30 -10.60 9.53 4.69
N ILE A 31 -10.98 8.35 4.20
CA ILE A 31 -12.30 8.12 3.60
C ILE A 31 -13.17 7.39 4.63
N GLY A 32 -14.26 8.02 5.07
CA GLY A 32 -15.16 7.48 6.08
C GLY A 32 -16.00 8.55 6.78
N ASN A 33 -16.69 8.16 7.86
CA ASN A 33 -17.67 9.02 8.56
C ASN A 33 -17.16 9.65 9.87
N ASN A 34 -15.89 9.46 10.24
CA ASN A 34 -15.33 10.06 11.45
C ASN A 34 -13.89 10.49 11.23
N ASP A 35 -13.43 11.45 12.02
CA ASP A 35 -12.12 12.10 11.94
C ASP A 35 -11.00 11.38 12.69
N ARG A 36 -11.30 10.35 13.50
CA ARG A 36 -10.28 9.64 14.29
C ARG A 36 -9.18 9.01 13.43
N ILE A 37 -7.91 9.30 13.71
CA ILE A 37 -6.76 8.70 13.04
C ILE A 37 -5.88 7.94 14.04
N SER A 38 -5.14 6.95 13.56
CA SER A 38 -4.29 6.10 14.41
C SER A 38 -2.88 6.65 14.59
N PHE A 39 -2.43 7.51 13.67
CA PHE A 39 -1.10 8.13 13.63
C PHE A 39 -1.13 9.31 12.65
N GLY A 40 -0.09 10.14 12.68
CA GLY A 40 0.06 11.27 11.77
C GLY A 40 -0.90 12.42 12.07
N GLU A 41 -1.15 13.25 11.05
CA GLU A 41 -2.04 14.40 11.13
C GLU A 41 -3.17 14.27 10.12
N LEU A 42 -4.42 14.47 10.56
CA LEU A 42 -5.57 14.42 9.66
C LEU A 42 -5.54 15.63 8.75
N TYR A 43 -5.21 15.42 7.48
CA TYR A 43 -5.21 16.46 6.47
C TYR A 43 -6.63 16.70 5.93
N GLN A 44 -7.36 15.64 5.61
CA GLN A 44 -8.72 15.76 5.11
C GLN A 44 -9.57 14.51 5.40
N LEU A 45 -10.83 14.74 5.78
CA LEU A 45 -11.87 13.72 5.85
C LEU A 45 -12.78 13.79 4.61
N ILE A 46 -12.98 12.65 3.96
CA ILE A 46 -13.85 12.51 2.78
C ILE A 46 -14.98 11.53 3.13
N ASN A 47 -16.22 12.02 3.13
CA ASN A 47 -17.41 11.25 3.48
C ASN A 47 -17.93 10.43 2.28
N TYR A 48 -17.11 9.54 1.73
CA TYR A 48 -17.42 8.70 0.55
C TYR A 48 -17.77 9.47 -0.74
N GLU A 49 -17.52 10.78 -0.76
CA GLU A 49 -17.72 11.63 -1.93
C GLU A 49 -16.54 11.49 -2.89
N TRP A 50 -16.72 10.69 -3.94
CA TRP A 50 -15.66 10.40 -4.91
C TRP A 50 -15.02 11.65 -5.52
N GLN A 51 -15.84 12.66 -5.85
CA GLN A 51 -15.32 13.89 -6.43
C GLN A 51 -14.37 14.63 -5.48
N LYS A 52 -14.70 14.69 -4.18
CA LYS A 52 -13.80 15.29 -3.18
C LYS A 52 -12.48 14.55 -3.09
N PHE A 53 -12.49 13.23 -3.27
CA PHE A 53 -11.26 12.46 -3.32
C PHE A 53 -10.42 12.84 -4.54
N VAL A 54 -11.03 12.88 -5.73
CA VAL A 54 -10.37 13.35 -6.96
C VAL A 54 -9.77 14.75 -6.78
N ASP A 55 -10.52 15.68 -6.17
CA ASP A 55 -10.06 17.05 -5.93
C ASP A 55 -8.89 17.13 -4.94
N VAL A 56 -8.77 16.17 -4.02
CA VAL A 56 -7.62 16.06 -3.13
C VAL A 56 -6.38 15.62 -3.89
N VAL A 57 -6.47 14.54 -4.67
CA VAL A 57 -5.30 14.01 -5.39
C VAL A 57 -4.78 14.98 -6.44
N LYS A 58 -5.67 15.75 -7.08
CA LYS A 58 -5.30 16.82 -8.02
C LYS A 58 -4.48 17.96 -7.41
N ARG A 59 -4.53 18.13 -6.08
CA ARG A 59 -3.79 19.20 -5.37
C ARG A 59 -2.43 18.75 -4.86
N LEU A 60 -2.09 17.48 -5.03
CA LEU A 60 -0.79 16.96 -4.60
C LEU A 60 0.33 17.47 -5.51
N GLY A 61 1.48 17.69 -4.90
CA GLY A 61 2.69 18.12 -5.58
C GLY A 61 3.33 16.98 -6.37
N ASN A 62 4.21 17.34 -7.30
CA ASN A 62 4.88 16.40 -8.18
C ASN A 62 5.81 15.43 -7.45
N ASP A 63 6.29 15.76 -6.25
CA ASP A 63 7.21 14.93 -5.47
C ASP A 63 6.52 14.22 -4.29
N ASP A 64 5.18 14.27 -4.24
CA ASP A 64 4.42 13.64 -3.16
C ASP A 64 4.37 12.11 -3.31
N VAL A 65 4.33 11.42 -2.17
CA VAL A 65 4.15 9.97 -2.08
C VAL A 65 2.78 9.68 -1.48
N ILE A 66 1.97 8.90 -2.19
CA ILE A 66 0.67 8.44 -1.69
C ILE A 66 0.76 6.96 -1.36
N LEU A 67 0.42 6.64 -0.11
CA LEU A 67 0.26 5.27 0.34
C LEU A 67 -1.23 4.93 0.51
N PHE A 68 -1.75 4.09 -0.37
CA PHE A 68 -3.11 3.58 -0.26
C PHE A 68 -3.20 2.42 0.72
N HIS A 69 -3.97 2.61 1.80
CA HIS A 69 -4.32 1.56 2.75
C HIS A 69 -5.80 1.19 2.62
N GLY A 70 -6.08 -0.07 2.27
CA GLY A 70 -7.44 -0.58 2.09
C GLY A 70 -8.11 -0.18 0.77
N PHE A 71 -7.46 0.60 -0.07
CA PHE A 71 -7.99 1.02 -1.38
C PHE A 71 -8.26 -0.16 -2.33
N SER A 72 -7.43 -1.21 -2.21
CA SER A 72 -7.59 -2.46 -2.95
C SER A 72 -8.90 -3.21 -2.66
N ILE A 73 -9.61 -2.90 -1.58
CA ILE A 73 -10.92 -3.53 -1.32
C ILE A 73 -12.01 -2.99 -2.25
N ILE A 74 -11.84 -1.79 -2.83
CA ILE A 74 -12.90 -1.10 -3.57
C ILE A 74 -13.29 -1.89 -4.83
N PRO A 75 -12.35 -2.36 -5.70
CA PRO A 75 -12.70 -3.23 -6.81
C PRO A 75 -13.36 -4.53 -6.38
N ALA A 76 -12.89 -5.13 -5.28
CA ALA A 76 -13.44 -6.39 -4.78
C ALA A 76 -14.89 -6.25 -4.30
N MET A 77 -15.25 -5.10 -3.71
CA MET A 77 -16.61 -4.85 -3.20
C MET A 77 -17.58 -4.36 -4.27
N TYR A 78 -17.12 -3.51 -5.19
CA TYR A 78 -18.00 -2.76 -6.10
C TYR A 78 -17.79 -3.15 -7.58
N GLY A 79 -16.89 -4.09 -7.86
CA GLY A 79 -16.67 -4.69 -9.16
C GLY A 79 -16.20 -3.71 -10.24
N LYS A 80 -16.63 -3.96 -11.48
CA LYS A 80 -16.15 -3.25 -12.68
C LYS A 80 -16.35 -1.73 -12.62
N LYS A 81 -17.44 -1.25 -12.02
CA LYS A 81 -17.70 0.19 -11.91
C LYS A 81 -16.60 0.89 -11.10
N ALA A 82 -16.22 0.30 -9.96
CA ALA A 82 -15.13 0.81 -9.15
C ALA A 82 -13.79 0.81 -9.89
N MET A 83 -13.50 -0.20 -10.72
CA MET A 83 -12.28 -0.20 -11.54
C MET A 83 -12.26 0.98 -12.53
N ILE A 84 -13.39 1.29 -13.17
CA ILE A 84 -13.51 2.44 -14.08
C ILE A 84 -13.31 3.74 -13.31
N ASP A 85 -13.90 3.86 -12.12
CA ASP A 85 -13.75 5.07 -11.31
C ASP A 85 -12.28 5.22 -10.86
N MET A 86 -11.61 4.13 -10.46
CA MET A 86 -10.18 4.13 -10.14
C MET A 86 -9.29 4.53 -11.32
N LEU A 87 -9.61 4.09 -12.54
CA LEU A 87 -8.90 4.56 -13.74
C LEU A 87 -8.99 6.08 -13.88
N LYS A 88 -10.20 6.64 -13.77
CA LYS A 88 -10.40 8.10 -13.83
C LYS A 88 -9.66 8.85 -12.72
N LEU A 89 -9.51 8.23 -11.55
CA LEU A 89 -8.70 8.78 -10.47
C LEU A 89 -7.24 8.84 -10.88
N PHE A 90 -6.68 7.73 -11.36
CA PHE A 90 -5.28 7.66 -11.77
C PHE A 90 -4.98 8.64 -12.92
N ASP A 91 -5.89 8.77 -13.88
CA ASP A 91 -5.80 9.78 -14.96
C ASP A 91 -5.84 11.24 -14.43
N SER A 92 -6.29 11.45 -13.19
CA SER A 92 -6.36 12.77 -12.55
C SER A 92 -5.17 13.09 -11.65
N ILE A 93 -4.27 12.13 -11.41
CA ILE A 93 -3.08 12.30 -10.56
C ILE A 93 -1.97 12.95 -11.39
N SER A 94 -1.15 13.79 -10.77
CA SER A 94 0.03 14.35 -11.44
C SER A 94 1.02 13.27 -11.84
N GLU A 95 1.65 13.41 -13.01
CA GLU A 95 2.50 12.40 -13.65
C GLU A 95 3.70 11.94 -12.80
N ASN A 96 4.16 12.76 -11.85
CA ASN A 96 5.38 12.48 -11.08
C ASN A 96 5.13 11.96 -9.65
N ILE A 97 3.85 11.82 -9.25
CA ILE A 97 3.51 11.33 -7.91
C ILE A 97 3.86 9.85 -7.78
N THR A 98 4.50 9.47 -6.67
CA THR A 98 4.75 8.07 -6.35
C THR A 98 3.53 7.45 -5.68
N LEU A 99 2.90 6.48 -6.35
CA LEU A 99 1.73 5.76 -5.85
C LEU A 99 2.13 4.38 -5.34
N ILE A 100 1.85 4.10 -4.07
CA ILE A 100 2.05 2.78 -3.46
C ILE A 100 0.69 2.24 -3.01
N ASN A 101 0.25 1.15 -3.62
CA ASN A 101 -0.95 0.43 -3.20
C ASN A 101 -0.61 -0.97 -2.72
N LYS A 102 -1.23 -1.37 -1.60
CA LYS A 102 -1.05 -2.72 -1.04
C LYS A 102 -2.34 -3.51 -1.24
N TYR A 103 -2.20 -4.77 -1.63
CA TYR A 103 -3.31 -5.71 -1.69
C TYR A 103 -2.84 -7.11 -1.29
N HIS A 104 -3.80 -7.97 -0.99
CA HIS A 104 -3.55 -9.36 -0.65
C HIS A 104 -3.73 -10.20 -1.91
N GLU A 105 -2.83 -11.16 -2.19
CA GLU A 105 -2.80 -11.97 -3.42
C GLU A 105 -4.17 -12.56 -3.79
N LYS A 106 -4.92 -13.04 -2.79
CA LYS A 106 -6.25 -13.67 -2.98
C LYS A 106 -7.44 -12.70 -2.91
N LEU A 107 -7.21 -11.40 -3.03
CA LEU A 107 -8.29 -10.41 -2.95
C LEU A 107 -9.13 -10.35 -4.24
N TYR A 108 -8.52 -10.67 -5.38
CA TYR A 108 -9.14 -10.56 -6.69
C TYR A 108 -9.26 -11.94 -7.36
N ASP A 109 -10.20 -12.06 -8.30
CA ASP A 109 -10.13 -13.14 -9.27
C ASP A 109 -8.98 -12.90 -10.27
N GLU A 110 -8.54 -13.95 -10.96
CA GLU A 110 -7.39 -13.90 -11.88
C GLU A 110 -7.54 -12.80 -12.96
N ARG A 111 -8.76 -12.55 -13.43
CA ARG A 111 -9.03 -11.53 -14.44
C ARG A 111 -8.82 -10.13 -13.88
N THR A 112 -9.36 -9.88 -12.69
CA THR A 112 -9.29 -8.60 -11.99
C THR A 112 -7.85 -8.33 -11.55
N GLU A 113 -7.14 -9.34 -11.07
CA GLU A 113 -5.71 -9.26 -10.73
C GLU A 113 -4.87 -8.83 -11.93
N LYS A 114 -5.03 -9.49 -13.09
CA LYS A 114 -4.34 -9.12 -14.33
C LYS A 114 -4.64 -7.70 -14.80
N LEU A 115 -5.86 -7.22 -14.58
CA LEU A 115 -6.24 -5.84 -14.91
C LEU A 115 -5.63 -4.84 -13.93
N MET A 116 -5.70 -5.13 -12.63
CA MET A 116 -5.14 -4.30 -11.58
C MET A 116 -3.63 -4.16 -11.71
N GLY A 117 -2.91 -5.22 -12.09
CA GLY A 117 -1.48 -5.17 -12.36
C GLY A 117 -1.09 -4.18 -13.46
N ARG A 118 -1.98 -3.91 -14.42
CA ARG A 118 -1.74 -2.93 -15.50
C ARG A 118 -1.88 -1.48 -15.08
N PHE A 119 -2.37 -1.20 -13.86
CA PHE A 119 -2.48 0.17 -13.36
C PHE A 119 -1.20 0.66 -12.69
N TYR A 120 -0.19 -0.20 -12.54
CA TYR A 120 1.05 0.11 -11.85
C TYR A 120 2.24 -0.19 -12.74
N ASP A 121 3.26 0.65 -12.65
CA ASP A 121 4.49 0.49 -13.42
C ASP A 121 5.34 -0.68 -12.93
N VAL A 122 5.23 -0.98 -11.63
CA VAL A 122 5.97 -2.04 -10.93
C VAL A 122 5.04 -2.78 -9.98
N VAL A 123 5.03 -4.10 -10.06
CA VAL A 123 4.33 -4.99 -9.13
C VAL A 123 5.36 -5.74 -8.29
N LEU A 124 5.35 -5.44 -7.00
CA LEU A 124 6.17 -6.14 -6.00
C LEU A 124 5.34 -7.24 -5.34
N ARG A 125 5.94 -8.40 -5.15
CA ARG A 125 5.35 -9.51 -4.39
C ARG A 125 6.20 -9.78 -3.15
N VAL A 126 5.51 -9.96 -2.03
CA VAL A 126 6.09 -10.27 -0.72
C VAL A 126 5.38 -11.50 -0.21
N GLU A 127 6.11 -12.60 -0.08
CA GLU A 127 5.61 -13.88 0.44
C GLU A 127 6.40 -14.26 1.68
N ARG A 128 5.69 -14.59 2.76
CA ARG A 128 6.32 -15.19 3.94
C ARG A 128 6.55 -16.66 3.65
N THR A 129 7.79 -17.12 3.76
CA THR A 129 8.17 -18.52 3.73
C THR A 129 8.50 -18.98 5.14
N GLU A 130 7.62 -19.81 5.70
CA GLU A 130 7.94 -20.52 6.94
C GLU A 130 9.09 -21.50 6.65
N GLY A 131 10.07 -21.54 7.54
CA GLY A 131 11.13 -22.55 7.44
C GLY A 131 10.49 -23.94 7.52
N GLU A 132 10.80 -24.81 6.56
CA GLU A 132 10.23 -26.16 6.46
C GLU A 132 10.57 -27.08 7.66
N PHE A 133 11.36 -26.60 8.63
CA PHE A 133 11.81 -27.33 9.80
C PHE A 133 11.78 -26.48 11.07
N ALA A 134 11.44 -27.10 12.20
CA ALA A 134 11.49 -26.49 13.53
C ALA A 134 12.93 -26.00 13.83
N GLY A 135 13.11 -24.68 13.89
CA GLY A 135 14.40 -24.04 14.17
C GLY A 135 14.94 -23.12 13.06
N PHE A 136 14.29 -23.05 11.89
CA PHE A 136 14.66 -22.08 10.86
C PHE A 136 13.98 -20.73 11.09
N GLU A 137 14.77 -19.66 10.99
CA GLU A 137 14.30 -18.27 11.06
C GLU A 137 13.28 -17.99 9.94
N GLU A 138 12.29 -17.15 10.24
CA GLU A 138 11.28 -16.72 9.27
C GLU A 138 11.94 -15.97 8.10
N THR A 139 11.73 -16.46 6.89
CA THR A 139 12.26 -15.83 5.67
C THR A 139 11.12 -15.28 4.82
N HIS A 140 11.45 -14.31 3.97
CA HIS A 140 10.53 -13.66 3.06
C HIS A 140 11.08 -13.76 1.64
N VAL A 141 10.26 -14.22 0.70
CA VAL A 141 10.55 -14.08 -0.72
C VAL A 141 9.99 -12.73 -1.15
N ILE A 142 10.89 -11.83 -1.57
CA ILE A 142 10.53 -10.48 -2.03
C ILE A 142 11.08 -10.29 -3.42
N GLY A 143 10.27 -9.73 -4.31
CA GLY A 143 10.74 -9.48 -5.66
C GLY A 143 9.80 -8.69 -6.52
N VAL A 144 10.30 -8.38 -7.70
CA VAL A 144 9.57 -7.73 -8.78
C VAL A 144 8.91 -8.83 -9.60
N ASP A 145 7.58 -8.88 -9.56
CA ASP A 145 6.78 -9.79 -10.38
C ASP A 145 6.62 -9.24 -11.79
N GLN A 146 6.30 -7.95 -11.90
CA GLN A 146 6.12 -7.24 -13.18
C GLN A 146 6.75 -5.86 -13.11
N SER A 147 7.30 -5.40 -14.23
CA SER A 147 7.84 -4.05 -14.38
C SER A 147 7.73 -3.61 -15.84
N ILE A 148 7.25 -2.40 -16.07
CA ILE A 148 7.37 -1.72 -17.38
C ILE A 148 8.61 -0.82 -17.44
N VAL A 149 9.23 -0.55 -16.29
CA VAL A 149 10.45 0.26 -16.18
C VAL A 149 11.64 -0.62 -16.52
N MET A 150 12.33 -0.31 -17.62
CA MET A 150 13.41 -1.14 -18.17
C MET A 150 14.56 -1.41 -17.18
N ASP A 151 14.80 -0.47 -16.28
CA ASP A 151 15.90 -0.53 -15.33
C ASP A 151 15.59 -1.41 -14.11
N ILE A 152 14.31 -1.76 -13.91
CA ILE A 152 13.83 -2.60 -12.82
C ILE A 152 13.53 -3.99 -13.40
N LYS A 153 14.46 -4.93 -13.19
CA LYS A 153 14.34 -6.29 -13.71
C LYS A 153 13.44 -7.15 -12.80
N PRO A 154 12.48 -7.91 -13.38
CA PRO A 154 11.78 -8.96 -12.66
C PRO A 154 12.73 -9.97 -12.02
N GLY A 155 12.41 -10.42 -10.83
CA GLY A 155 13.25 -11.34 -10.07
C GLY A 155 12.91 -11.35 -8.58
N PHE A 156 13.21 -12.49 -7.95
CA PHE A 156 12.91 -12.74 -6.54
C PHE A 156 14.17 -13.08 -5.77
N LYS A 157 14.23 -12.61 -4.54
CA LYS A 157 15.30 -12.90 -3.58
C LYS A 157 14.70 -13.27 -2.23
N ARG A 158 15.48 -14.00 -1.43
CA ARG A 158 15.10 -14.36 -0.07
C ARG A 158 15.73 -13.37 0.90
N PHE A 159 14.94 -12.94 1.86
CA PHE A 159 15.34 -11.99 2.88
C PHE A 159 14.92 -12.46 4.26
N LYS A 160 15.73 -12.15 5.26
CA LYS A 160 15.32 -12.14 6.66
C LYS A 160 15.14 -10.70 7.13
N ILE A 161 14.33 -10.51 8.17
CA ILE A 161 14.20 -9.20 8.82
C ILE A 161 15.29 -9.14 9.89
N GLY A 162 16.23 -8.21 9.72
CA GLY A 162 17.26 -7.92 10.72
C GLY A 162 16.71 -7.24 11.96
N GLU A 163 17.53 -7.13 13.01
CA GLU A 163 17.17 -6.48 14.28
C GLU A 163 16.78 -5.00 14.10
N ASP A 164 17.27 -4.35 13.04
CA ASP A 164 16.96 -2.97 12.68
C ASP A 164 15.74 -2.84 11.75
N TRP A 165 14.98 -3.92 11.57
CA TRP A 165 13.81 -4.00 10.69
C TRP A 165 14.12 -3.82 9.20
N ARG A 166 15.39 -3.97 8.80
CA ARG A 166 15.78 -3.98 7.39
C ARG A 166 15.84 -5.39 6.84
N PHE A 167 15.59 -5.51 5.55
CA PHE A 167 15.76 -6.78 4.84
C PHE A 167 17.25 -7.08 4.65
N VAL A 168 17.67 -8.26 5.10
CA VAL A 168 19.01 -8.81 4.90
C VAL A 168 18.87 -9.99 3.93
N GLU A 169 19.53 -9.90 2.77
CA GLU A 169 19.52 -10.98 1.78
C GLU A 169 20.16 -12.24 2.38
N VAL A 170 19.54 -13.39 2.14
CA VAL A 170 19.96 -14.72 2.62
C VAL A 170 20.66 -15.49 1.50
#